data_AF-A0A2P8K9N5-F1
#
_entry.id   AF-A0A2P8K9N5-F1
#
_cell.length_a   1.000
_cell.length_b   1.000
_cell.length_c   1.000
_cell.angle_alpha   90.00
_cell.angle_beta   90.00
_cell.angle_gamma   90.00
#
_symmetry.space_group_name_H-M   'P 1'
#
loop_
_entity.id
_entity.type
_entity.pdbx_description
1 polymer ?
#
loop_
_entity_poly.entity_id
_entity_poly.type
_entity_poly.pdbx_seq_one_letter_code
_entity_poly.pdbx_strand_id
1 'polypeptide(L)'
;MPASGPDLTAQSAGALSAIGATVRRRRKDLGISAVAAAEAAGISRVTLHRIEKGEPAVTMGAYLRVLVALSLQVAVLPQEEAVEPHEATRREGWLPARVRIADYPWLKELAWQVHGAQELTPREALGIYERNWRHVDPATLSAAERELVDALRLALGSDPVV
;
A
#
# COMPACT_ATOMS: atom_id res chain seq x y z
N MET A 1 21.59 -22.41 -23.69
CA MET A 1 21.69 -20.94 -23.60
C MET A 1 20.30 -20.41 -23.29
N PRO A 2 20.05 -19.73 -22.15
CA PRO A 2 18.77 -19.04 -21.98
C PRO A 2 18.62 -17.99 -23.09
N ALA A 3 17.43 -17.85 -23.65
CA ALA A 3 17.15 -16.81 -24.64
C ALA A 3 17.44 -15.44 -24.02
N SER A 4 18.05 -14.53 -24.79
CA SER A 4 18.13 -13.13 -24.40
C SER A 4 16.71 -12.57 -24.32
N GLY A 5 16.34 -12.02 -23.17
CA GLY A 5 15.07 -11.32 -23.01
C GLY A 5 15.06 -10.02 -23.82
N PRO A 6 13.88 -9.40 -24.02
CA PRO A 6 13.79 -8.09 -24.65
C PRO A 6 14.52 -7.03 -23.82
N ASP A 7 15.04 -6.00 -24.49
CA ASP A 7 15.54 -4.81 -23.83
C ASP A 7 14.37 -4.08 -23.16
N LEU A 8 14.47 -3.87 -21.84
CA LEU A 8 13.42 -3.24 -21.06
C LEU A 8 13.68 -1.74 -20.86
N THR A 9 12.61 -0.95 -20.87
CA THR A 9 12.64 0.41 -20.31
C THR A 9 12.84 0.36 -18.79
N ALA A 10 13.31 1.45 -18.18
CA ALA A 10 13.48 1.53 -16.73
C ALA A 10 12.19 1.23 -15.95
N GLN A 11 11.04 1.69 -16.47
CA GLN A 11 9.73 1.41 -15.89
C GLN A 11 9.39 -0.09 -15.92
N SER A 12 9.59 -0.75 -17.07
CA SER A 12 9.29 -2.18 -17.22
C SER A 12 10.24 -3.05 -16.39
N ALA A 13 11.52 -2.67 -16.32
CA ALA A 13 12.50 -3.34 -15.46
C ALA A 13 12.16 -3.17 -13.97
N GLY A 14 11.74 -1.97 -13.56
CA GLY A 14 11.27 -1.68 -12.21
C GLY A 14 10.04 -2.52 -11.84
N ALA A 15 9.04 -2.59 -12.72
CA ALA A 15 7.85 -3.42 -12.53
C ALA A 15 8.21 -4.91 -12.37
N LEU A 16 9.11 -5.43 -13.21
CA LEU A 16 9.52 -6.83 -13.15
C LEU A 16 10.30 -7.16 -11.85
N SER A 17 11.15 -6.23 -11.41
CA SER A 17 11.85 -6.32 -10.11
C SER A 17 10.87 -6.28 -8.94
N ALA A 18 9.85 -5.41 -8.97
CA ALA A 18 8.82 -5.32 -7.94
C ALA A 18 7.99 -6.62 -7.82
N ILE A 19 7.65 -7.24 -8.97
CA ILE A 19 7.00 -8.55 -9.01
C ILE A 19 7.90 -9.61 -8.37
N GLY A 20 9.18 -9.68 -8.78
CA GLY A 20 10.15 -10.65 -8.24
C GLY A 20 10.36 -10.50 -6.73
N ALA A 21 10.47 -9.27 -6.24
CA ALA A 21 10.57 -8.96 -4.82
C ALA A 21 9.31 -9.40 -4.04
N THR A 22 8.12 -9.20 -4.61
CA THR A 22 6.85 -9.63 -4.00
C THR A 22 6.74 -11.16 -3.91
N VAL A 23 7.13 -11.88 -4.96
CA VAL A 23 7.24 -13.34 -4.97
C VAL A 23 8.17 -13.82 -3.86
N ARG A 24 9.38 -13.25 -3.78
CA ARG A 24 10.39 -13.62 -2.78
C ARG A 24 9.92 -13.36 -1.35
N ARG A 25 9.29 -12.21 -1.12
CA ARG A 25 8.72 -11.82 0.18
C ARG A 25 7.64 -12.82 0.60
N ARG A 26 6.63 -13.03 -0.25
CA ARG A 26 5.54 -13.99 0.03
C ARG A 26 6.06 -15.38 0.36
N ARG A 27 7.02 -15.88 -0.41
CA ARG A 27 7.62 -17.19 -0.15
C ARG A 27 8.27 -17.26 1.24
N LYS A 28 8.99 -16.21 1.64
CA LYS A 28 9.61 -16.12 2.97
C LYS A 28 8.58 -16.00 4.09
N ASP A 29 7.52 -15.23 3.88
CA ASP A 29 6.43 -15.07 4.86
C ASP A 29 5.71 -16.40 5.13
N LEU A 30 5.61 -17.25 4.09
CA LEU A 30 5.08 -18.62 4.21
C LEU A 30 6.10 -19.64 4.78
N GLY A 31 7.36 -19.23 5.01
CA GLY A 31 8.43 -20.13 5.46
C GLY A 31 8.87 -21.16 4.42
N ILE A 32 8.53 -20.98 3.14
CA ILE A 32 8.79 -21.96 2.09
C ILE A 32 10.21 -21.80 1.52
N SER A 33 10.94 -22.91 1.36
CA SER A 33 12.27 -22.89 0.75
C SER A 33 12.19 -22.60 -0.75
N ALA A 34 13.27 -22.06 -1.33
CA ALA A 34 13.32 -21.84 -2.78
C ALA A 34 13.23 -23.15 -3.58
N VAL A 35 13.70 -24.27 -3.03
CA VAL A 35 13.60 -25.59 -3.67
C VAL A 35 12.13 -26.04 -3.66
N ALA A 36 11.48 -26.02 -2.49
CA ALA A 36 10.09 -26.44 -2.36
C ALA A 36 9.13 -25.60 -3.21
N ALA A 37 9.34 -24.28 -3.28
CA ALA A 37 8.53 -23.41 -4.13
C ALA A 37 8.74 -23.70 -5.63
N ALA A 38 9.97 -23.98 -6.05
CA ALA A 38 10.28 -24.33 -7.43
C ALA A 38 9.66 -25.68 -7.82
N GLU A 39 9.73 -26.67 -6.94
CA GLU A 39 9.10 -27.99 -7.12
C GLU A 39 7.57 -27.89 -7.19
N ALA A 40 6.95 -27.16 -6.27
CA ALA A 40 5.49 -26.93 -6.28
C ALA A 40 5.03 -26.20 -7.55
N ALA A 41 5.83 -25.26 -8.05
CA ALA A 41 5.58 -24.60 -9.33
C ALA A 41 5.97 -25.46 -10.54
N GLY A 42 6.63 -26.61 -10.35
CA GLY A 42 7.14 -27.51 -11.39
C GLY A 42 8.13 -26.83 -12.35
N ILE A 43 9.04 -26.01 -11.79
CA ILE A 43 10.12 -25.33 -12.50
C ILE A 43 11.47 -25.61 -11.83
N SER A 44 12.58 -25.28 -12.49
CA SER A 44 13.90 -25.39 -11.85
C SER A 44 14.10 -24.33 -10.76
N ARG A 45 14.88 -24.65 -9.73
CA ARG A 45 15.32 -23.69 -8.70
C ARG A 45 16.07 -22.49 -9.30
N VAL A 46 16.76 -22.67 -10.42
CA VAL A 46 17.40 -21.58 -11.17
C VAL A 46 16.35 -20.67 -11.78
N THR A 47 15.30 -21.21 -12.40
CA THR A 47 14.18 -20.41 -12.94
C THR A 47 13.50 -19.59 -11.85
N LEU A 48 13.25 -20.17 -10.67
CA LEU A 48 12.71 -19.42 -9.53
C LEU A 48 13.64 -18.28 -9.10
N HIS A 49 14.96 -18.52 -9.05
CA HIS A 49 15.92 -17.47 -8.72
C HIS A 49 15.87 -16.29 -9.71
N ARG A 50 15.77 -16.58 -11.01
CA ARG A 50 15.64 -15.58 -12.08
C ARG A 50 14.32 -14.79 -11.95
N ILE A 51 13.22 -15.47 -11.61
CA ILE A 51 11.92 -14.85 -11.31
C ILE A 51 12.03 -13.88 -10.13
N GLU A 52 12.62 -14.31 -9.01
CA GLU A 52 12.77 -13.48 -7.81
C GLU A 52 13.68 -12.25 -8.03
N LYS A 53 14.57 -12.31 -9.04
CA LYS A 53 15.39 -11.18 -9.47
C LYS A 53 14.73 -10.27 -10.51
N GLY A 54 13.58 -10.67 -11.05
CA GLY A 54 12.92 -9.93 -12.13
C GLY A 54 13.65 -10.04 -13.47
N GLU A 55 14.16 -11.21 -13.83
CA GLU A 55 14.85 -11.37 -15.13
C GLU A 55 13.86 -11.43 -16.32
N PRO A 56 14.08 -10.63 -17.39
CA PRO A 56 13.14 -10.48 -18.51
C PRO A 56 13.00 -11.72 -19.41
N ALA A 57 13.99 -12.60 -19.39
CA ALA A 57 14.03 -13.79 -20.23
C ALA A 57 13.15 -14.94 -19.72
N VAL A 58 12.54 -14.81 -18.54
CA VAL A 58 11.65 -15.84 -17.99
C VAL A 58 10.24 -15.66 -18.55
N THR A 59 9.63 -16.76 -18.99
CA THR A 59 8.31 -16.73 -19.61
C THR A 59 7.22 -16.32 -18.60
N MET A 60 6.20 -15.60 -19.06
CA MET A 60 5.04 -15.23 -18.22
C MET A 60 4.36 -16.46 -17.61
N GLY A 61 4.30 -17.58 -18.36
CA GLY A 61 3.77 -18.84 -17.84
C GLY A 61 4.54 -19.38 -16.62
N ALA A 62 5.86 -19.23 -16.58
CA ALA A 62 6.66 -19.63 -15.42
C ALA A 62 6.40 -18.70 -14.21
N TYR A 63 6.25 -17.39 -14.43
CA TYR A 63 5.80 -16.46 -13.39
C TYR A 63 4.45 -16.88 -12.80
N LEU A 64 3.45 -17.12 -13.66
CA LEU A 64 2.09 -17.51 -13.22
C LEU A 64 2.10 -18.79 -12.39
N ARG A 65 2.89 -19.80 -12.78
CA ARG A 65 3.02 -21.05 -12.01
C ARG A 65 3.55 -20.81 -10.60
N VAL A 66 4.55 -19.93 -10.45
CA VAL A 66 5.09 -19.56 -9.13
C VAL A 66 4.08 -18.76 -8.31
N LEU A 67 3.37 -17.82 -8.94
CA LEU A 67 2.34 -17.03 -8.26
C LEU A 67 1.25 -17.94 -7.70
N VAL A 68 0.71 -18.85 -8.51
CA VAL A 68 -0.29 -19.84 -8.08
C VAL A 68 0.24 -20.72 -6.95
N ALA A 69 1.47 -21.24 -7.06
CA ALA A 69 2.08 -22.07 -6.01
C ALA A 69 2.25 -21.32 -4.66
N LEU A 70 2.38 -19.99 -4.69
CA LEU A 70 2.51 -19.15 -3.49
C LEU A 70 1.20 -18.47 -3.07
N SER A 71 0.07 -18.86 -3.68
CA SER A 71 -1.25 -18.25 -3.46
C SER A 71 -1.25 -16.73 -3.69
N LEU A 72 -0.57 -16.29 -4.75
CA LEU A 72 -0.59 -14.92 -5.26
C LEU A 72 -1.46 -14.84 -6.51
N GLN A 73 -2.16 -13.72 -6.66
CA GLN A 73 -2.95 -13.40 -7.85
C GLN A 73 -2.28 -12.25 -8.62
N VAL A 74 -2.52 -12.20 -9.93
CA VAL A 74 -2.10 -11.09 -10.81
C VAL A 74 -3.33 -10.43 -11.39
N ALA A 75 -3.33 -9.11 -11.41
CA ALA A 75 -4.35 -8.29 -12.07
C ALA A 75 -3.65 -7.31 -13.00
N VAL A 76 -4.30 -7.00 -14.13
CA VAL A 76 -3.87 -5.95 -15.05
C VAL A 76 -4.94 -4.87 -15.01
N LEU A 77 -4.54 -3.68 -14.57
CA LEU A 77 -5.40 -2.53 -14.40
C LEU A 77 -4.85 -1.37 -15.25
N PRO A 78 -5.69 -0.41 -15.68
CA PRO A 78 -5.22 0.85 -16.25
C PRO A 78 -4.19 1.53 -15.34
N GLN A 79 -3.19 2.20 -15.90
CA GLN A 79 -2.15 2.86 -15.09
C GLN A 79 -2.71 3.95 -14.15
N GLU A 80 -3.84 4.54 -14.52
CA GLU A 80 -4.59 5.51 -13.71
C GLU A 80 -5.18 4.88 -12.43
N GLU A 81 -5.45 3.58 -12.46
CA GLU A 81 -5.94 2.78 -11.32
C GLU A 81 -4.81 2.08 -10.55
N ALA A 82 -3.62 1.96 -11.14
CA ALA A 82 -2.41 1.44 -10.49
C ALA A 82 -1.76 2.46 -9.54
N VAL A 83 -2.30 3.68 -9.52
CA VAL A 83 -2.08 4.67 -8.48
C VAL A 83 -2.57 4.07 -7.17
N GLU A 84 -1.62 3.74 -6.29
CA GLU A 84 -1.90 3.21 -4.96
C GLU A 84 -3.08 3.95 -4.29
N PRO A 85 -3.92 3.27 -3.50
CA PRO A 85 -5.03 3.91 -2.78
C PRO A 85 -4.60 5.10 -1.89
N HIS A 86 -3.30 5.27 -1.62
CA HIS A 86 -2.74 6.44 -0.94
C HIS A 86 -2.70 7.73 -1.78
N GLU A 87 -2.63 7.70 -3.12
CA GLU A 87 -2.64 8.95 -3.90
C GLU A 87 -4.06 9.41 -4.27
N ALA A 88 -5.06 8.54 -4.20
CA ALA A 88 -6.46 8.95 -4.28
C ALA A 88 -6.84 9.92 -3.13
N THR A 89 -6.09 9.89 -2.02
CA THR A 89 -6.17 10.82 -0.88
C THR A 89 -5.56 12.19 -1.17
N ARG A 90 -4.82 12.36 -2.28
CA ARG A 90 -4.02 13.57 -2.55
C ARG A 90 -4.70 14.61 -3.44
N ARG A 91 -6.02 14.55 -3.59
CA ARG A 91 -6.76 15.73 -4.07
C ARG A 91 -6.90 16.68 -2.88
N GLU A 92 -6.19 17.81 -2.90
CA GLU A 92 -6.39 18.88 -1.93
C GLU A 92 -7.90 19.13 -1.74
N GLY A 93 -8.41 18.93 -0.52
CA GLY A 93 -9.85 19.07 -0.19
C GLY A 93 -10.71 17.79 -0.29
N TRP A 94 -10.15 16.61 -0.57
CA TRP A 94 -10.90 15.35 -0.51
C TRP A 94 -11.01 14.82 0.93
N LEU A 95 -12.24 14.60 1.40
CA LEU A 95 -12.51 13.97 2.69
C LEU A 95 -13.12 12.57 2.53
N PRO A 96 -12.52 11.53 3.12
CA PRO A 96 -13.10 10.20 3.07
C PRO A 96 -14.39 10.15 3.89
N ALA A 97 -15.40 9.41 3.43
CA ALA A 97 -16.65 9.24 4.18
C ALA A 97 -16.45 8.56 5.56
N ARG A 98 -15.34 7.82 5.72
CA ARG A 98 -14.88 7.18 6.95
C ARG A 98 -13.37 7.37 7.09
N VAL A 99 -12.94 7.89 8.24
CA VAL A 99 -11.55 8.12 8.61
C VAL A 99 -11.09 6.95 9.47
N ARG A 100 -10.14 6.14 8.99
CA ARG A 100 -9.59 5.02 9.77
C ARG A 100 -8.61 5.53 10.80
N ILE A 101 -8.82 5.18 12.07
CA ILE A 101 -8.01 5.70 13.18
C ILE A 101 -6.56 5.20 13.11
N ALA A 102 -6.34 3.98 12.61
CA ALA A 102 -5.01 3.37 12.54
C ALA A 102 -4.04 4.09 11.59
N ASP A 103 -4.56 4.85 10.63
CA ASP A 103 -3.78 5.51 9.59
C ASP A 103 -3.20 6.87 10.08
N TYR A 104 -3.65 7.35 11.25
CA TYR A 104 -3.31 8.66 11.81
C TYR A 104 -2.87 8.52 13.27
N PRO A 105 -1.55 8.50 13.58
CA PRO A 105 -1.00 8.27 14.92
C PRO A 105 -1.58 9.17 16.02
N TRP A 106 -1.69 10.47 15.77
CA TRP A 106 -2.30 11.43 16.68
C TRP A 106 -3.80 11.18 16.86
N LEU A 107 -4.52 10.89 15.78
CA LEU A 107 -5.95 10.57 15.90
C LEU A 107 -6.15 9.33 16.77
N LYS A 108 -5.27 8.34 16.65
CA LYS A 108 -5.27 7.13 17.49
C LYS A 108 -5.03 7.42 18.96
N GLU A 109 -4.08 8.29 19.28
CA GLU A 109 -3.81 8.70 20.66
C GLU A 109 -4.97 9.50 21.26
N LEU A 110 -5.56 10.40 20.49
CA LEU A 110 -6.64 11.28 20.93
C LEU A 110 -8.01 10.57 21.00
N ALA A 111 -8.22 9.54 20.17
CA ALA A 111 -9.46 8.77 20.14
C ALA A 111 -9.60 7.74 21.28
N TRP A 112 -8.79 7.84 22.34
CA TRP A 112 -8.88 6.97 23.51
C TRP A 112 -10.28 6.95 24.16
N GLN A 113 -11.06 8.03 24.02
CA GLN A 113 -12.45 8.12 24.49
C GLN A 113 -13.46 7.38 23.61
N VAL A 114 -13.09 7.05 22.37
CA VAL A 114 -13.95 6.34 21.43
C VAL A 114 -13.70 4.84 21.61
N HIS A 115 -14.31 4.26 22.64
CA HIS A 115 -14.14 2.84 22.95
C HIS A 115 -14.63 1.94 21.80
N GLY A 116 -13.69 1.35 21.05
CA GLY A 116 -13.94 0.25 20.11
C GLY A 116 -14.20 0.61 18.65
N ALA A 117 -14.28 1.90 18.28
CA ALA A 117 -14.40 2.29 16.88
C ALA A 117 -13.02 2.23 16.20
N GLN A 118 -12.92 1.55 15.05
CA GLN A 118 -11.71 1.57 14.21
C GLN A 118 -11.77 2.67 13.15
N GLU A 119 -12.97 3.22 12.92
CA GLU A 119 -13.28 4.23 11.92
C GLU A 119 -14.17 5.31 12.51
N LEU A 120 -13.94 6.56 12.12
CA LEU A 120 -14.68 7.74 12.53
C LEU A 120 -15.32 8.39 11.32
N THR A 121 -16.47 9.03 11.50
CA THR A 121 -16.94 9.99 10.51
C THR A 121 -16.03 11.22 10.49
N PRO A 122 -15.92 11.95 9.36
CA PRO A 122 -15.18 13.20 9.30
C PRO A 122 -15.53 14.20 10.42
N ARG A 123 -16.81 14.31 10.78
CA ARG A 123 -17.27 15.20 11.86
C ARG A 123 -16.80 14.76 13.25
N GLU A 124 -16.76 13.47 13.52
CA GLU A 124 -16.22 12.93 14.77
C GLU A 124 -14.71 13.14 14.86
N ALA A 125 -13.99 12.90 13.75
CA ALA A 125 -12.55 13.14 13.67
C ALA A 125 -12.21 14.61 13.95
N LEU A 126 -12.91 15.56 13.30
CA LEU A 126 -12.74 16.99 13.55
C LEU A 126 -13.01 17.35 15.01
N GLY A 127 -14.11 16.87 15.59
CA GLY A 127 -14.46 17.15 16.98
C GLY A 127 -13.44 16.59 18.00
N ILE A 128 -12.76 15.48 17.69
CA ILE A 128 -11.65 14.96 18.51
C ILE A 128 -10.45 15.88 18.43
N TYR A 129 -10.06 16.32 17.23
CA TYR A 129 -8.96 17.27 17.05
C TYR A 129 -9.24 18.62 17.72
N GLU A 130 -10.45 19.16 17.62
CA GLU A 130 -10.82 20.44 18.26
C GLU A 130 -10.75 20.37 19.78
N ARG A 131 -11.33 19.32 20.40
CA ARG A 131 -11.34 19.16 21.86
C ARG A 131 -9.93 18.99 22.45
N ASN A 132 -9.07 18.30 21.72
CA ASN A 132 -7.72 17.96 22.17
C ASN A 132 -6.62 18.84 21.56
N TRP A 133 -6.99 19.90 20.83
CA TRP A 133 -6.03 20.76 20.11
C TRP A 133 -4.90 21.28 21.00
N ARG A 134 -5.20 21.55 22.27
CA ARG A 134 -4.23 21.99 23.29
C ARG A 134 -3.10 20.99 23.57
N HIS A 135 -3.28 19.72 23.18
CA HIS A 135 -2.32 18.63 23.38
C HIS A 135 -1.63 18.22 22.07
N VAL A 136 -2.04 18.78 20.93
CA VAL A 136 -1.47 18.50 19.62
C VAL A 136 -0.32 19.48 19.37
N ASP A 137 0.90 18.97 19.22
CA ASP A 137 2.04 19.77 18.79
C ASP A 137 2.12 19.76 17.24
N PRO A 138 1.89 20.90 16.56
CA PRO A 138 1.92 20.99 15.11
C PRO A 138 3.23 20.52 14.47
N ALA A 139 4.34 20.62 15.20
CA ALA A 139 5.67 20.19 14.73
C ALA A 139 5.81 18.67 14.64
N THR A 140 4.98 17.92 15.37
CA THR A 140 5.05 16.45 15.47
C THR A 140 4.02 15.72 14.60
N LEU A 141 3.08 16.45 14.00
CA LEU A 141 2.10 15.87 13.08
C LEU A 141 2.78 15.31 11.83
N SER A 142 2.29 14.18 11.33
CA SER A 142 2.70 13.70 10.01
C SER A 142 2.15 14.60 8.89
N ALA A 143 2.72 14.52 7.68
CA ALA A 143 2.21 15.29 6.54
C ALA A 143 0.75 14.91 6.22
N ALA A 144 0.43 13.62 6.24
CA ALA A 144 -0.92 13.11 6.02
C ALA A 144 -1.94 13.59 7.08
N GLU A 145 -1.52 13.73 8.35
CA GLU A 145 -2.41 14.25 9.40
C GLU A 145 -2.68 15.74 9.26
N ARG A 146 -1.67 16.53 8.90
CA ARG A 146 -1.87 17.96 8.63
C ARG A 146 -2.87 18.15 7.50
N GLU A 147 -2.69 17.43 6.40
CA GLU A 147 -3.60 17.45 5.27
C GLU A 147 -5.03 17.03 5.65
N LEU A 148 -5.19 15.98 6.46
CA LEU A 148 -6.50 15.57 6.97
C LEU A 148 -7.15 16.67 7.81
N VAL A 149 -6.41 17.25 8.77
CA VAL A 149 -6.93 18.30 9.66
C VAL A 149 -7.34 19.54 8.86
N ASP A 150 -6.53 19.94 7.89
CA ASP A 150 -6.83 21.09 7.03
C ASP A 150 -8.05 20.81 6.14
N ALA A 151 -8.15 19.62 5.55
CA ALA A 151 -9.33 19.22 4.78
C ALA A 151 -10.60 19.17 5.65
N LEU A 152 -10.50 18.65 6.88
CA LEU A 152 -11.61 18.58 7.84
C LEU A 152 -12.08 19.98 8.23
N ARG A 153 -11.16 20.89 8.52
CA ARG A 153 -11.47 22.30 8.81
C ARG A 153 -12.08 23.00 7.61
N LEU A 154 -11.55 22.78 6.41
CA LEU A 154 -12.05 23.42 5.21
C LEU A 154 -13.48 22.99 4.85
N ALA A 155 -13.84 21.72 5.06
CA ALA A 155 -15.16 21.22 4.68
C ALA A 155 -16.21 21.22 5.82
N LEU A 156 -15.77 21.13 7.08
CA LEU A 156 -16.65 20.96 8.25
C LEU A 156 -16.40 21.97 9.37
N GLY A 157 -15.35 22.79 9.25
CA GLY A 157 -15.14 23.92 10.12
C GLY A 157 -16.33 24.85 10.01
N SER A 158 -16.96 25.11 11.15
CA SER A 158 -17.96 26.17 11.22
C SER A 158 -17.21 27.48 11.11
N ASP A 159 -17.59 28.35 10.16
CA ASP A 159 -17.22 29.77 10.24
C ASP A 159 -17.48 30.25 11.67
N PRO A 160 -16.57 31.01 12.30
CA PRO A 160 -16.88 31.62 13.57
C PRO A 160 -18.07 32.54 13.34
N VAL A 161 -19.22 32.16 13.88
CA VAL A 161 -20.34 33.07 14.07
C VAL A 161 -19.86 34.14 15.04
N VAL A 162 -19.58 35.32 14.47
CA VAL A 162 -19.54 36.69 15.04
C VAL A 162 -18.90 36.84 16.43
#